data_AF-A0AA40RXM1-F1
#
_entry.id   AF-A0AA40RXM1-F1
#
_cell.length_a   1.000
_cell.length_b   1.000
_cell.length_c   1.000
_cell.angle_alpha   90.00
_cell.angle_beta   90.00
_cell.angle_gamma   90.00
#
_symmetry.space_group_name_H-M   'P 1'
#
loop_
_entity.id
_entity.type
_entity.pdbx_description
1 polymer ?
#
loop_
_entity_poly.entity_id
_entity_poly.type
_entity_poly.pdbx_seq_one_letter_code
_entity_poly.pdbx_strand_id
1 'polypeptide(L)' 'MRLDKYLKVSRLIKRRTVAKEIADQGRISINGKVGKSSSDISTNDILE' A
#
# COMPACT_ATOMS: atom_id res chain seq x y z
N MET A 1 -5.90 -3.79 7.31
CA MET A 1 -5.02 -2.64 7.65
C MET A 1 -4.75 -1.83 6.39
N ARG A 2 -4.82 -0.49 6.41
CA ARG A 2 -4.60 0.33 5.20
C ARG A 2 -3.25 0.09 4.52
N LEU A 3 -3.21 0.10 3.19
CA LEU A 3 -2.00 -0.02 2.36
C LEU A 3 -0.90 0.96 2.79
N ASP A 4 -1.22 2.26 2.94
CA ASP A 4 -0.24 3.27 3.37
C ASP A 4 0.36 2.99 4.77
N LYS A 5 -0.46 2.40 5.66
CA LYS A 5 -0.04 2.04 7.01
C LYS A 5 0.81 0.77 6.98
N TYR A 6 0.44 -0.20 6.14
CA TYR A 6 1.22 -1.40 5.90
C TYR A 6 2.62 -1.08 5.41
N LEU A 7 2.75 -0.32 4.33
CA LEU A 7 4.05 0.04 3.76
C LEU A 7 4.97 0.77 4.76
N LYS A 8 4.39 1.59 5.64
CA LYS A 8 5.13 2.25 6.73
C LYS A 8 5.57 1.26 7.81
N VAL A 9 4.67 0.38 8.26
CA VAL A 9 4.93 -0.55 9.37
C VAL A 9 5.92 -1.64 8.95
N SER A 10 5.77 -2.14 7.73
CA SER A 10 6.68 -3.10 7.08
C SER A 10 8.03 -2.47 6.70
N ARG A 11 8.21 -1.16 6.91
CA ARG A 11 9.42 -0.38 6.61
C ARG A 11 9.83 -0.40 5.12
N LEU A 12 8.94 -0.78 4.22
CA LEU A 12 9.14 -0.65 2.76
C LEU A 12 9.25 0.82 2.36
N ILE A 13 8.45 1.68 3.00
CA ILE A 13 8.49 3.12 2.80
C ILE A 13 8.68 3.82 4.14
N LYS A 14 9.68 4.71 4.20
CA LYS A 14 10.11 5.38 5.43
C LYS A 14 9.07 6.36 5.98
N ARG A 15 8.26 6.98 5.12
CA ARG A 15 7.26 8.00 5.47
C ARG A 15 5.87 7.60 4.98
N ARG A 16 4.87 7.70 5.85
CA ARG A 16 3.47 7.37 5.51
C ARG A 16 2.88 8.27 4.43
N THR A 17 3.30 9.54 4.37
CA THR A 17 2.87 10.48 3.33
C THR A 17 3.33 10.06 1.94
N VAL A 18 4.58 9.60 1.83
CA VAL A 18 5.13 9.07 0.56
C VAL A 18 4.43 7.78 0.14
N ALA A 19 4.11 6.90 1.11
CA ALA A 19 3.35 5.69 0.84
C ALA A 19 1.94 6.00 0.29
N LYS A 20 1.30 7.05 0.81
CA LYS A 20 0.02 7.53 0.32
C LYS A 20 0.12 8.02 -1.13
N GLU A 21 1.10 8.87 -1.43
CA GLU A 21 1.30 9.41 -2.79
C GLU A 21 1.58 8.30 -3.80
N ILE A 22 2.44 7.33 -3.48
CA ILE A 22 2.78 6.21 -4.38
C ILE A 22 1.55 5.31 -4.65
N ALA A 23 0.76 5.05 -3.61
CA ALA A 23 -0.48 4.28 -3.75
C ALA A 23 -1.54 5.05 -4.55
N ASP A 24 -1.67 6.37 -4.34
CA ASP A 24 -2.61 7.21 -5.09
C ASP A 24 -2.17 7.43 -6.55
N GLN A 25 -0.86 7.38 -6.84
CA GLN A 25 -0.30 7.34 -8.20
C GLN A 25 -0.52 6.00 -8.92
N GLY A 26 -1.09 4.99 -8.25
CA GLY A 26 -1.39 3.69 -8.84
C GLY A 26 -0.17 2.83 -9.11
N ARG A 27 0.94 3.05 -8.38
CA ARG A 27 2.17 2.25 -8.53
C ARG A 27 2.17 0.94 -7.75
N ILE A 28 1.12 0.69 -6.97
CA ILE A 28 1.01 -0.51 -6.13
C ILE A 28 -0.25 -1.26 -6.52
N SER A 29 -0.10 -2.56 -6.75
CA SER A 29 -1.16 -3.49 -7.07
C SER A 29 -1.37 -4.45 -5.91
N ILE A 30 -2.62 -4.62 -5.49
CA ILE A 30 -3.04 -5.61 -4.50
C ILE A 30 -3.76 -6.73 -5.28
N ASN A 31 -3.20 -7.94 -5.29
CA ASN A 31 -3.76 -9.09 -6.00
C ASN A 31 -4.10 -8.78 -7.48
N GLY A 32 -3.21 -8.05 -8.18
CA GLY A 32 -3.40 -7.67 -9.58
C GLY A 32 -4.38 -6.52 -9.83
N LYS A 33 -4.88 -5.84 -8.79
CA LYS A 33 -5.71 -4.62 -8.91
C LYS A 33 -4.97 -3.42 -8.34
N VAL A 34 -5.02 -2.30 -9.03
CA VAL A 34 -4.41 -1.04 -8.55
C VAL A 34 -5.01 -0.67 -7.19
N GLY A 35 -4.17 -0.72 -6.16
CA GLY A 35 -4.55 -0.47 -4.78
C GLY A 35 -4.46 1.01 -4.43
N LYS A 36 -5.58 1.61 -4.02
CA LYS A 36 -5.56 2.96 -3.45
C LYS A 36 -4.93 2.97 -2.05
N SER A 37 -4.45 4.12 -1.61
CA SER A 37 -3.92 4.29 -0.24
C SER A 37 -4.90 3.83 0.85
N SER A 38 -6.20 4.00 0.61
CA SER A 38 -7.28 3.58 1.51
C SER A 38 -7.66 2.11 1.46
N SER A 39 -7.04 1.32 0.59
CA SER A 39 -7.37 -0.11 0.47
C SER A 39 -6.96 -0.84 1.75
N ASP A 40 -7.85 -1.68 2.26
CA ASP A 40 -7.56 -2.54 3.40
C ASP A 40 -6.86 -3.82 2.93
N ILE A 41 -5.70 -4.08 3.52
CA ILE A 41 -4.91 -5.30 3.34
C ILE A 41 -5.33 -6.32 4.38
N SER A 42 -5.48 -7.55 3.90
CA SER A 42 -5.68 -8.77 4.68
C SER A 42 -4.44 -9.66 4.61
N THR A 43 -4.32 -10.58 5.56
CA THR A 43 -3.29 -11.62 5.54
C THR A 43 -3.52 -12.55 4.34
N ASN A 44 -2.48 -12.79 3.53
CA ASN A 44 -2.46 -13.45 2.20
C ASN A 44 -2.67 -12.55 0.97
N ASP A 45 -2.79 -11.24 1.13
CA ASP A 45 -2.74 -10.35 -0.04
C ASP A 45 -1.32 -10.23 -0.61
N ILE A 46 -1.21 -10.28 -1.93
CA ILE A 46 0.04 -10.08 -2.68
C ILE A 46 0.13 -8.61 -3.10
N LEU A 47 1.27 -7.98 -2.78
CA LEU A 47 1.59 -6.61 -3.18
C LEU A 47 2.66 -6.64 -4.27
N GLU A 48 2.37 -6.02 -5.41
CA GLU A 48 3.30 -5.73 -6.51
C GLU A 48 3.48 -4.22 -6.71
#